data_AF-A0A3N5E6E2-F1
#
_entry.id   AF-A0A3N5E6E2-F1
#
_cell.length_a   1.000
_cell.length_b   1.000
_cell.length_c   1.000
_cell.angle_alpha   90.00
_cell.angle_beta   90.00
_cell.angle_gamma   90.00
#
_symmetry.space_group_name_H-M   'P 1'
#
loop_
_entity.id
_entity.type
_entity.pdbx_description
1 polymer ?
#
loop_
_entity_poly.entity_id
_entity_poly.type
_entity_poly.pdbx_seq_one_letter_code
_entity_poly.pdbx_strand_id
1 'polypeptide(L)'
;MIVWSGRGILSFLVFLIVLIVSGLCLPKEYAYYGYVIASFLAGIFSWFIGIKWNNQEARPFIDEKTGQRVILKPNHALFWIRMQYWGPIFWIFGSLFLAYKSILASIISVVILIAYIIFEHTKQNRSEEQNTTKVKIKKVVAEKEKEKVEREERERKEAEEERLKRRLEKEDPSRFMPK
;
A
#
# COMPACT_ATOMS: atom_id res chain seq x y z
N MET A 1 9.99 -23.12 18.44
CA MET A 1 9.69 -22.46 17.15
C MET A 1 8.22 -22.11 17.14
N ILE A 2 7.87 -20.83 16.95
CA ILE A 2 6.47 -20.44 16.81
C ILE A 2 6.15 -20.50 15.32
N VAL A 3 5.09 -21.24 14.97
CA VAL A 3 4.73 -21.56 13.58
C VAL A 3 3.95 -20.40 12.92
N TRP A 4 3.58 -19.37 13.68
CA TRP A 4 2.86 -18.20 13.19
C TRP A 4 3.52 -16.89 13.67
N SER A 5 3.24 -15.80 12.95
CA SER A 5 3.65 -14.45 13.31
C SER A 5 2.46 -13.50 13.19
N GLY A 6 2.28 -12.65 14.21
CA GLY A 6 1.21 -11.65 14.29
C GLY A 6 -0.19 -12.27 14.08
N ARG A 7 -0.93 -11.73 13.11
CA ARG A 7 -2.32 -12.12 12.82
C ARG A 7 -2.46 -13.24 11.78
N GLY A 8 -1.38 -13.93 11.41
CA GLY A 8 -1.43 -14.98 10.39
C GLY A 8 -2.39 -16.13 10.72
N ILE A 9 -2.59 -16.41 12.02
CA ILE A 9 -3.53 -17.44 12.50
C ILE A 9 -4.99 -17.16 12.15
N LEU A 10 -5.36 -15.90 11.86
CA LEU A 10 -6.75 -15.53 11.55
C LEU A 10 -7.27 -16.21 10.28
N SER A 11 -6.41 -16.48 9.30
CA SER A 11 -6.78 -17.22 8.09
C SER A 11 -7.36 -18.60 8.40
N PHE A 12 -6.69 -19.34 9.29
CA PHE A 12 -7.14 -20.65 9.73
C PHE A 12 -8.34 -20.56 10.69
N LEU A 13 -8.36 -19.56 11.56
CA LEU A 13 -9.48 -19.34 12.48
C LEU A 13 -10.78 -19.05 11.73
N VAL A 14 -10.73 -18.20 10.70
CA VAL A 14 -11.90 -17.90 9.85
C VAL A 14 -12.38 -19.15 9.13
N PHE A 15 -11.47 -19.97 8.59
CA PHE A 15 -11.84 -21.25 8.00
C PHE A 15 -12.61 -22.15 8.99
N LEU A 16 -12.09 -22.32 10.21
CA LEU A 16 -12.75 -23.14 11.24
C LEU A 16 -14.12 -22.58 11.64
N ILE A 17 -14.23 -21.27 11.87
CA ILE A 17 -15.49 -20.63 12.26
C ILE A 17 -16.53 -20.84 11.16
N VAL A 18 -16.19 -20.55 9.90
CA VAL A 18 -17.13 -20.71 8.78
C VAL A 18 -17.50 -22.18 8.60
N LEU A 19 -16.57 -23.11 8.79
CA LEU A 19 -16.84 -24.54 8.70
C LEU A 19 -17.84 -25.00 9.77
N ILE A 20 -17.65 -24.58 11.02
CA ILE A 20 -18.56 -24.90 12.14
C ILE A 20 -19.94 -24.30 11.86
N VAL A 21 -20.02 -23.02 11.50
CA VAL A 21 -21.28 -22.34 11.18
C VAL A 21 -21.98 -23.05 10.01
N SER A 22 -21.24 -23.41 8.96
CA SER A 22 -21.80 -24.13 7.82
C SER A 22 -22.34 -25.51 8.22
N GLY A 23 -21.64 -26.24 9.09
CA GLY A 23 -22.10 -27.53 9.60
C GLY A 23 -23.34 -27.45 10.49
N LEU A 24 -23.56 -26.33 11.17
CA LEU A 24 -24.76 -26.09 11.98
C LEU A 24 -25.95 -25.60 11.14
N CYS A 25 -25.70 -24.85 10.07
CA CYS A 25 -26.73 -24.25 9.23
C CYS A 25 -27.15 -25.13 8.04
N LEU A 26 -26.26 -25.98 7.51
CA LEU A 26 -26.55 -26.82 6.35
C LEU A 26 -27.15 -28.17 6.76
N PRO A 27 -28.18 -28.67 6.05
CA PRO A 27 -28.64 -30.04 6.17
C PRO A 27 -27.53 -31.05 5.86
N LYS A 28 -27.66 -32.28 6.38
CA LYS A 28 -26.63 -33.32 6.25
C LYS A 28 -26.33 -33.66 4.79
N GLU A 29 -27.33 -33.57 3.91
CA GLU A 29 -27.20 -33.79 2.47
C GLU A 29 -26.23 -32.79 1.82
N TYR A 30 -26.11 -31.60 2.39
CA TYR A 30 -25.27 -30.50 1.89
C TYR A 30 -24.02 -30.25 2.74
N ALA A 31 -23.75 -31.06 3.76
CA ALA A 31 -22.61 -30.87 4.67
C ALA A 31 -21.27 -30.76 3.93
N TYR A 32 -21.12 -31.45 2.81
CA TYR A 32 -19.93 -31.38 1.95
C TYR A 32 -19.71 -29.97 1.37
N TYR A 33 -20.76 -29.22 1.02
CA TYR A 33 -20.63 -27.85 0.55
C TYR A 33 -20.13 -26.90 1.65
N GLY A 34 -20.28 -27.28 2.93
CA GLY A 34 -19.69 -26.53 4.04
C GLY A 34 -18.18 -26.39 3.93
N TYR A 35 -17.47 -27.42 3.48
CA TYR A 35 -16.02 -27.35 3.24
C TYR A 35 -15.66 -26.41 2.09
N VAL A 36 -16.46 -26.42 1.02
CA VAL A 36 -16.27 -25.54 -0.15
C VAL A 36 -16.49 -24.08 0.25
N ILE A 37 -17.60 -23.80 0.95
CA ILE A 37 -17.96 -22.47 1.43
C ILE A 37 -16.91 -21.94 2.42
N ALA A 38 -16.51 -22.75 3.40
CA ALA A 38 -15.47 -22.39 4.36
C ALA A 38 -14.14 -22.07 3.68
N SER A 39 -13.76 -22.88 2.69
CA SER A 39 -12.52 -22.69 1.93
C SER A 39 -12.55 -21.39 1.11
N PHE A 40 -13.62 -21.14 0.35
CA PHE A 40 -13.70 -19.90 -0.45
C PHE A 40 -13.79 -18.65 0.41
N LEU A 41 -14.58 -18.66 1.49
CA LEU A 41 -14.67 -17.51 2.39
C LEU A 41 -13.35 -17.25 3.12
N ALA A 42 -12.67 -18.29 3.62
CA ALA A 42 -11.34 -18.16 4.21
C ALA A 42 -10.31 -17.68 3.18
N GLY A 43 -10.40 -18.14 1.93
CA GLY A 43 -9.54 -17.71 0.84
C GLY A 43 -9.69 -16.23 0.52
N ILE A 44 -10.94 -15.78 0.29
CA ILE A 44 -11.29 -14.37 0.08
C ILE A 44 -10.79 -13.52 1.25
N PHE A 45 -11.11 -13.91 2.49
CA PHE A 45 -10.68 -13.19 3.67
C PHE A 45 -9.14 -13.08 3.77
N SER A 46 -8.43 -14.20 3.60
CA SER A 46 -6.97 -14.27 3.69
C SER A 46 -6.29 -13.39 2.66
N TRP A 47 -6.85 -13.32 1.45
CA TRP A 47 -6.35 -12.48 0.39
C TRP A 47 -6.49 -10.99 0.71
N PHE A 48 -7.72 -10.51 0.89
CA PHE A 48 -7.99 -9.08 1.09
C PHE A 48 -7.37 -8.53 2.38
N ILE A 49 -7.53 -9.26 3.48
CA ILE A 49 -7.01 -8.83 4.78
C ILE A 49 -5.49 -9.02 4.85
N GLY A 50 -4.98 -10.09 4.25
CA GLY A 50 -3.54 -10.33 4.15
C GLY A 50 -2.82 -9.21 3.41
N ILE A 51 -3.35 -8.78 2.26
CA ILE A 51 -2.81 -7.64 1.50
C ILE A 51 -2.89 -6.36 2.34
N LYS A 52 -4.05 -6.07 2.94
CA LYS A 52 -4.24 -4.85 3.75
C LYS A 52 -3.30 -4.77 4.95
N TRP A 53 -2.99 -5.88 5.60
CA TRP A 53 -2.15 -5.87 6.80
C TRP A 53 -0.66 -6.06 6.51
N ASN A 54 -0.28 -6.82 5.48
CA ASN A 54 1.13 -7.05 5.14
C ASN A 54 1.73 -5.98 4.20
N ASN A 55 0.90 -5.22 3.48
CA ASN A 55 1.37 -4.11 2.64
C ASN A 55 1.39 -2.76 3.37
N GLN A 56 1.28 -2.74 4.70
CA GLN A 56 1.47 -1.51 5.46
C GLN A 56 2.91 -1.01 5.30
N GLU A 57 3.05 0.31 5.12
CA GLU A 57 4.35 0.95 4.96
C GLU A 57 5.25 0.64 6.15
N ALA A 58 6.50 0.28 5.85
CA ALA A 58 7.46 -0.05 6.87
C ALA A 58 7.76 1.21 7.68
N ARG A 59 7.48 1.17 8.99
CA ARG A 59 7.69 2.34 9.84
C ARG A 59 9.17 2.40 10.20
N PRO A 60 9.87 3.51 9.89
CA PRO A 60 11.23 3.68 10.37
C PRO A 60 11.19 3.80 11.89
N PHE A 61 11.83 2.87 12.58
CA PHE A 61 12.02 2.91 14.02
C PHE A 61 13.50 3.21 14.29
N ILE A 62 13.79 4.12 15.21
CA ILE A 62 15.16 4.39 15.64
C ILE A 62 15.32 3.68 16.97
N ASP A 63 16.27 2.75 17.04
CA ASP A 63 16.64 2.14 18.31
C ASP A 63 17.39 3.17 19.16
N GLU A 64 16.78 3.60 20.27
CA GLU A 64 17.32 4.63 21.17
C GLU A 64 18.68 4.25 21.79
N LYS A 65 19.01 2.95 21.86
CA LYS A 65 20.27 2.48 22.45
C LYS A 65 21.42 2.44 21.46
N THR A 66 21.16 2.18 20.19
CA THR A 66 22.20 1.98 19.16
C THR A 66 22.22 3.08 18.11
N GLY A 67 21.19 3.94 18.07
CA GLY A 67 21.01 4.96 17.03
C GLY A 67 20.72 4.37 15.64
N GLN A 68 20.56 3.05 15.54
CA GLN A 68 20.34 2.38 14.25
C GLN A 68 18.89 2.52 13.80
N ARG A 69 18.70 2.83 12.51
CA ARG A 69 17.40 2.84 11.85
C ARG A 69 17.00 1.40 11.50
N VAL A 70 16.02 0.86 12.21
CA VAL A 70 15.45 -0.46 11.92
C VAL A 70 14.12 -0.26 11.19
N ILE A 71 14.00 -0.90 10.03
CA ILE A 71 12.77 -0.89 9.23
C ILE A 71 11.88 -2.04 9.72
N LEU A 72 10.90 -1.73 10.56
CA LEU A 72 9.92 -2.72 11.04
C LEU A 72 8.80 -2.87 10.01
N LYS A 73 8.82 -3.99 9.29
CA LYS A 73 7.73 -4.37 8.39
C LYS A 73 6.81 -5.38 9.09
N PRO A 74 5.49 -5.12 9.16
CA PRO A 74 4.57 -6.10 9.71
C PRO A 74 4.62 -7.38 8.87
N ASN A 75 4.83 -8.50 9.54
CA ASN A 75 4.87 -9.82 8.92
C ASN A 75 3.81 -10.70 9.58
N HIS A 76 2.61 -10.71 9.00
CA HIS A 76 1.55 -11.62 9.39
C HIS A 76 1.62 -12.88 8.53
N ALA A 77 2.14 -13.95 9.13
CA ALA A 77 2.42 -15.20 8.45
C ALA A 77 1.94 -16.40 9.28
N LEU A 78 1.55 -17.46 8.58
CA LEU A 78 1.20 -18.75 9.15
C LEU A 78 2.04 -19.80 8.40
N PHE A 79 2.75 -20.66 9.13
CA PHE A 79 3.78 -21.55 8.58
C PHE A 79 4.79 -20.82 7.70
N TRP A 80 5.25 -19.63 8.12
CA TRP A 80 6.16 -18.75 7.35
C TRP A 80 5.61 -18.25 6.01
N ILE A 81 4.38 -18.61 5.65
CA ILE A 81 3.68 -18.14 4.46
C ILE A 81 2.88 -16.89 4.83
N ARG A 82 3.09 -15.79 4.09
CA ARG A 82 2.33 -14.55 4.29
C ARG A 82 0.83 -14.82 4.13
N MET A 83 0.03 -14.20 5.00
CA MET A 83 -1.42 -14.36 5.05
C MET A 83 -2.12 -14.27 3.67
N GLN A 84 -1.68 -13.37 2.79
CA GLN A 84 -2.24 -13.22 1.45
C GLN A 84 -2.15 -14.50 0.59
N TYR A 85 -1.07 -15.28 0.71
CA TYR A 85 -0.89 -16.50 -0.09
C TYR A 85 -1.76 -17.65 0.38
N TRP A 86 -2.31 -17.58 1.59
CA TRP A 86 -3.35 -18.52 2.02
C TRP A 86 -4.65 -18.35 1.24
N GLY A 87 -4.86 -17.20 0.58
CA GLY A 87 -6.01 -16.96 -0.29
C GLY A 87 -6.12 -17.98 -1.43
N PRO A 88 -5.15 -18.03 -2.36
CA PRO A 88 -5.11 -19.01 -3.44
C PRO A 88 -5.04 -20.44 -2.94
N ILE A 89 -4.33 -20.70 -1.83
CA ILE A 89 -4.23 -22.05 -1.26
C ILE A 89 -5.63 -22.56 -0.85
N PHE A 90 -6.39 -21.76 -0.10
CA PHE A 90 -7.76 -22.15 0.26
C PHE A 90 -8.69 -22.20 -0.95
N TRP A 91 -8.49 -21.34 -1.95
CA TRP A 91 -9.29 -21.41 -3.18
C TRP A 91 -9.05 -22.71 -3.95
N ILE A 92 -7.79 -23.13 -4.09
CA ILE A 92 -7.41 -24.41 -4.70
C ILE A 92 -8.01 -25.55 -3.89
N PHE A 93 -7.91 -25.50 -2.56
CA PHE A 93 -8.50 -26.51 -1.68
C PHE A 93 -10.02 -26.60 -1.88
N GLY A 94 -10.75 -25.48 -1.84
CA GLY A 94 -12.19 -25.45 -2.09
C GLY A 94 -12.58 -25.97 -3.48
N SER A 95 -11.77 -25.67 -4.50
CA SER A 95 -11.97 -26.17 -5.87
C SER A 95 -11.72 -27.68 -5.95
N LEU A 96 -10.69 -28.19 -5.28
CA LEU A 96 -10.39 -29.62 -5.20
C LEU A 96 -11.52 -30.39 -4.52
N PHE A 97 -12.07 -29.85 -3.42
CA PHE A 97 -13.29 -30.40 -2.85
C PHE A 97 -14.35 -30.40 -3.93
N LEU A 98 -14.75 -29.24 -4.46
CA LEU A 98 -15.82 -29.10 -5.46
C LEU A 98 -15.72 -30.06 -6.65
N ALA A 99 -14.50 -30.37 -7.12
CA ALA A 99 -14.24 -31.31 -8.20
C ALA A 99 -14.78 -32.72 -7.92
N TYR A 100 -14.84 -33.14 -6.65
CA TYR A 100 -15.41 -34.42 -6.24
C TYR A 100 -16.90 -34.55 -6.56
N LYS A 101 -17.66 -33.44 -6.56
CA LYS A 101 -19.08 -33.43 -6.96
C LYS A 101 -19.30 -32.94 -8.39
N SER A 102 -18.53 -31.94 -8.83
CA SER A 102 -18.68 -31.35 -10.16
C SER A 102 -17.36 -30.82 -10.69
N ILE A 103 -16.79 -31.53 -11.65
CA ILE A 103 -15.55 -31.15 -12.35
C ILE A 103 -15.74 -29.82 -13.08
N LEU A 104 -16.87 -29.63 -13.78
CA LEU A 104 -17.18 -28.39 -14.49
C LEU A 104 -17.19 -27.18 -13.54
N ALA A 105 -17.83 -27.30 -12.38
CA ALA A 105 -17.86 -26.21 -11.39
C ALA A 105 -16.45 -25.89 -10.85
N SER A 106 -15.61 -26.91 -10.67
CA SER A 106 -14.20 -26.72 -10.30
C SER A 106 -13.38 -26.04 -11.39
N ILE A 107 -13.61 -26.34 -12.66
CA ILE A 107 -12.89 -25.66 -13.76
C ILE A 107 -13.27 -24.17 -13.77
N ILE A 108 -14.58 -23.88 -13.64
CA ILE A 108 -15.08 -22.51 -13.58
C ILE A 108 -14.48 -21.76 -12.39
N SER A 109 -14.42 -22.37 -11.19
CA SER A 109 -13.84 -21.71 -10.00
C SER A 109 -12.35 -21.40 -10.17
N VAL A 110 -11.59 -22.24 -10.87
CA VAL A 110 -10.17 -22.00 -11.18
C VAL A 110 -10.01 -20.90 -12.22
N VAL A 111 -10.84 -20.89 -13.27
CA VAL A 111 -10.84 -19.80 -14.27
C VAL A 111 -11.14 -18.46 -13.62
N ILE A 112 -12.10 -18.41 -12.68
CA ILE A 112 -12.41 -17.20 -11.90
C ILE A 112 -11.20 -16.76 -11.07
N LEU A 113 -10.51 -17.68 -10.39
CA LEU A 113 -9.30 -17.36 -9.64
C LEU A 113 -8.20 -16.76 -10.53
N ILE A 114 -7.96 -17.37 -11.69
CA ILE A 114 -6.94 -16.88 -12.64
C ILE A 114 -7.31 -15.50 -13.17
N ALA A 115 -8.56 -15.31 -13.60
CA ALA A 115 -9.05 -14.01 -14.07
C ALA A 115 -8.92 -12.94 -12.98
N TYR A 116 -9.23 -13.28 -11.73
CA TYR A 116 -9.10 -12.40 -10.59
C TYR A 116 -7.63 -12.01 -10.31
N ILE A 117 -6.70 -12.97 -10.33
CA ILE A 117 -5.26 -12.70 -10.17
C ILE A 117 -4.74 -11.76 -11.26
N ILE A 118 -5.14 -11.99 -12.52
CA ILE A 118 -4.77 -11.13 -13.66
C ILE A 118 -5.33 -9.70 -13.46
N PHE A 119 -6.60 -9.60 -13.08
CA PHE A 119 -7.25 -8.32 -12.81
C PHE A 119 -6.54 -7.53 -11.70
N GLU A 120 -6.13 -8.19 -10.63
CA GLU A 120 -5.42 -7.51 -9.56
C GLU A 120 -4.00 -7.11 -9.94
N HIS A 121 -3.28 -7.98 -10.65
CA HIS A 121 -1.95 -7.64 -11.12
C HIS A 121 -1.96 -6.41 -12.03
N THR A 122 -2.95 -6.33 -12.94
CA THR A 122 -3.13 -5.15 -13.79
C THR A 122 -3.53 -3.90 -13.00
N LYS A 123 -4.35 -4.03 -11.96
CA LYS A 123 -4.71 -2.92 -11.06
C LYS A 123 -3.52 -2.40 -10.27
N GLN A 124 -2.67 -3.28 -9.74
CA GLN A 124 -1.49 -2.91 -8.97
C GLN A 124 -0.50 -2.10 -9.84
N ASN A 125 -0.22 -2.56 -11.06
CA ASN A 125 0.67 -1.85 -11.99
C ASN A 125 0.16 -0.43 -12.31
N ARG A 126 -1.17 -0.26 -12.48
CA ARG A 126 -1.78 1.06 -12.72
C ARG A 126 -1.61 2.00 -11.53
N SER A 127 -1.60 1.49 -10.29
CA SER A 127 -1.40 2.32 -9.10
C SER A 127 0.04 2.83 -8.95
N GLU A 128 1.03 2.04 -9.32
CA GLU A 128 2.45 2.44 -9.27
C GLU A 128 2.76 3.55 -10.28
N GLU A 129 2.18 3.45 -11.48
CA GLU A 129 2.32 4.47 -12.53
C GLU A 129 1.71 5.82 -12.13
N GLN A 130 0.57 5.80 -11.42
CA GLN A 130 -0.04 7.02 -10.90
C GLN A 130 0.79 7.66 -9.78
N ASN A 131 1.35 6.87 -8.87
CA ASN A 131 2.17 7.39 -7.78
C ASN A 131 3.47 8.00 -8.28
N THR A 132 4.15 7.35 -9.22
CA THR A 132 5.38 7.89 -9.82
C THR A 132 5.12 9.20 -10.57
N THR A 133 4.00 9.30 -11.29
CA THR A 133 3.58 10.53 -11.97
C THR A 133 3.29 11.66 -10.97
N LYS A 134 2.54 11.39 -9.90
CA LYS A 134 2.27 12.37 -8.84
C LYS A 134 3.56 12.87 -8.16
N VAL A 135 4.51 11.97 -7.90
CA VAL A 135 5.81 12.33 -7.31
C VAL A 135 6.62 13.23 -8.27
N LYS A 136 6.65 12.91 -9.56
CA LYS A 136 7.30 13.76 -10.58
C LYS A 136 6.66 15.15 -10.64
N ILE A 137 5.33 15.24 -10.70
CA ILE A 137 4.61 16.51 -10.72
C ILE A 137 4.93 17.32 -9.45
N LYS A 138 4.87 16.71 -8.27
CA LYS A 138 5.16 17.40 -7.00
C LYS A 138 6.59 17.95 -6.95
N LYS A 139 7.57 17.20 -7.49
CA LYS A 139 8.96 17.68 -7.58
C LYS A 139 9.08 18.89 -8.50
N VAL A 140 8.49 18.83 -9.70
CA VAL A 140 8.51 19.93 -10.67
C VAL A 140 7.82 21.18 -10.11
N VAL A 141 6.70 21.02 -9.38
CA VAL A 141 6.01 22.15 -8.73
C VAL A 141 6.89 22.77 -7.64
N ALA A 142 7.52 21.96 -6.78
CA ALA A 142 8.39 22.46 -5.72
C ALA A 142 9.63 23.17 -6.27
N GLU A 143 10.19 22.69 -7.39
CA GLU A 143 11.32 23.32 -8.06
C GLU A 143 10.94 24.68 -8.66
N LYS A 144 9.77 24.77 -9.31
CA LYS A 144 9.23 26.05 -9.81
C LYS A 144 8.93 27.05 -8.70
N GLU A 145 8.42 26.60 -7.55
CA GLU A 145 8.22 27.49 -6.39
C GLU A 145 9.53 28.05 -5.86
N LYS A 146 10.57 27.22 -5.75
CA LYS A 146 11.91 27.67 -5.34
C LYS A 146 12.48 28.71 -6.30
N GLU A 147 12.41 28.43 -7.61
CA GLU A 147 12.89 29.36 -8.64
C GLU A 147 12.14 30.70 -8.58
N LYS A 148 10.83 30.66 -8.33
CA LYS A 148 10.02 31.87 -8.15
C LYS A 148 10.44 32.67 -6.92
N VAL A 149 10.66 32.01 -5.79
CA VAL A 149 11.10 32.68 -4.54
C VAL A 149 12.49 33.30 -4.73
N GLU A 150 13.44 32.58 -5.35
CA GLU A 150 14.77 33.11 -5.62
C GLU A 150 14.74 34.32 -6.58
N ARG A 151 13.81 34.32 -7.53
CA ARG A 151 13.61 35.47 -8.43
C ARG A 151 13.05 36.68 -7.69
N GLU A 152 12.02 36.49 -6.87
CA GLU A 152 11.44 37.56 -6.04
C GLU A 152 12.47 38.15 -5.05
N GLU A 153 13.34 37.33 -4.47
CA GLU A 153 14.44 37.81 -3.62
C GLU A 153 15.49 38.61 -4.39
N ARG A 154 15.85 38.20 -5.62
CA ARG A 154 16.76 38.97 -6.47
C ARG A 154 16.19 40.33 -6.83
N GLU A 155 14.93 40.37 -7.27
CA GLU A 155 14.23 41.61 -7.61
C GLU A 155 14.12 42.55 -6.40
N ARG A 156 13.89 42.02 -5.19
CA ARG A 156 13.92 42.82 -3.94
C ARG A 156 15.29 43.42 -3.65
N LYS A 157 16.36 42.62 -3.79
CA LYS A 157 17.74 43.08 -3.55
C LYS A 157 18.14 44.18 -4.55
N GLU A 158 17.83 43.99 -5.83
CA GLU A 158 18.08 44.99 -6.87
C GLU A 158 17.32 46.30 -6.60
N ALA A 159 16.03 46.21 -6.22
CA ALA A 159 15.23 47.38 -5.88
C ALA A 159 15.75 48.11 -4.62
N GLU A 160 16.29 47.38 -3.64
CA GLU A 160 16.89 47.96 -2.44
C GLU A 160 18.21 48.67 -2.75
N GLU A 161 19.07 48.06 -3.57
CA GLU A 161 20.31 48.69 -4.06
C GLU A 161 20.02 49.97 -4.86
N GLU A 162 19.01 49.95 -5.74
CA GLU A 162 18.62 51.15 -6.51
C GLU A 162 18.10 52.26 -5.59
N ARG A 163 17.30 51.92 -4.56
CA ARG A 163 16.86 52.87 -3.54
C ARG A 163 18.04 53.47 -2.77
N LEU A 164 19.06 52.66 -2.48
CA LEU A 164 20.27 53.11 -1.78
C LEU A 164 21.07 54.10 -2.63
N LYS A 165 21.27 53.77 -3.92
CA LYS A 165 21.93 54.67 -4.89
C LYS A 165 21.22 56.01 -5.00
N ARG A 166 19.89 56.02 -5.10
CA ARG A 166 19.10 57.26 -5.14
C ARG A 166 19.18 58.08 -3.86
N ARG A 167 19.39 57.46 -2.69
CA ARG A 167 19.62 58.19 -1.43
C ARG A 167 21.00 58.87 -1.43
N LEU A 168 22.03 58.12 -1.79
CA LEU A 168 23.40 58.63 -1.91
C LEU A 168 23.50 59.82 -2.90
N GLU A 169 22.82 59.73 -4.05
CA GLU A 169 22.80 60.80 -5.05
C GLU A 169 22.05 62.07 -4.57
N LYS A 170 21.07 61.92 -3.68
CA LYS A 170 20.38 63.07 -3.05
C LYS A 170 21.21 63.71 -1.93
N GLU A 171 22.01 62.91 -1.24
CA GLU A 171 22.87 63.34 -0.13
C GLU A 171 24.24 63.82 -0.59
N ASP A 172 24.55 63.77 -1.90
CA ASP A 172 25.82 64.23 -2.46
C ASP A 172 26.04 65.74 -2.21
N PRO A 173 26.97 66.11 -1.30
CA PRO A 173 27.19 67.50 -0.90
C PRO A 173 27.76 68.36 -2.03
N SER A 174 28.38 67.73 -3.03
CA SER A 174 28.98 68.41 -4.18
C SER A 174 27.95 69.12 -5.06
N ARG A 175 26.68 68.69 -4.99
CA ARG A 175 25.55 69.30 -5.71
C ARG A 175 25.20 70.71 -5.21
N PHE A 176 25.58 71.04 -3.97
CA PHE A 176 25.29 72.33 -3.35
C PHE A 176 26.48 73.29 -3.32
N MET A 177 27.64 72.90 -3.86
CA MET A 177 28.78 73.82 -4.01
C MET A 177 28.64 74.63 -5.31
N PRO A 178 28.66 75.97 -5.25
CA PRO A 178 28.72 76.81 -6.44
C PRO A 178 30.05 76.58 -7.18
N LYS A 179 29.98 76.55 -8.52
CA LYS A 179 31.16 76.54 -9.38
C LYS A 179 31.89 77.88 -9.35
#